data_AF-A0A6N9L9G6-F1
#
_entry.id   AF-A0A6N9L9G6-F1
#
_cell.length_a   1.000
_cell.length_b   1.000
_cell.length_c   1.000
_cell.angle_alpha   90.00
_cell.angle_beta   90.00
_cell.angle_gamma   90.00
#
_symmetry.space_group_name_H-M   'P 1'
#
loop_
_entity.id
_entity.type
_entity.pdbx_description
1 polymer ?
#
loop_
_entity_poly.entity_id
_entity_poly.type
_entity_poly.pdbx_seq_one_letter_code
_entity_poly.pdbx_strand_id
1 'polypeptide(L)'
;MKNGNVQEFVDHIHYGDELWFLYNGTKYFLEDWIENDILELVLYEMKENGKDYKWKGDNNNYPVEDFLSDRIFDGKTFWEIENDITWVDC
;
A
#
# COMPACT_ATOMS: atom_id res chain seq x y z
N MET A 1 -12.92 1.06 -3.77
CA MET A 1 -11.99 0.32 -4.67
C MET A 1 -12.71 -0.25 -5.88
N LYS A 2 -12.06 -0.29 -7.06
CA LYS A 2 -12.57 -0.91 -8.30
C LYS A 2 -11.98 -2.32 -8.47
N ASN A 3 -12.75 -3.22 -9.06
CA ASN A 3 -12.44 -4.64 -9.31
C ASN A 3 -12.19 -5.50 -8.06
N GLY A 4 -12.48 -5.00 -6.85
CA GLY A 4 -12.35 -5.79 -5.64
C GLY A 4 -12.99 -5.10 -4.44
N ASN A 5 -12.81 -5.71 -3.27
CA ASN A 5 -13.26 -5.17 -2.00
C ASN A 5 -12.10 -4.50 -1.27
N VAL A 6 -12.32 -3.28 -0.77
CA VAL A 6 -11.27 -2.54 -0.04
C VAL A 6 -10.89 -3.20 1.28
N GLN A 7 -11.83 -3.85 1.96
CA GLN A 7 -11.54 -4.58 3.20
C GLN A 7 -10.67 -5.80 2.91
N GLU A 8 -10.96 -6.55 1.85
CA GLU A 8 -10.13 -7.69 1.43
C GLU A 8 -8.72 -7.21 1.07
N PHE A 9 -8.60 -6.13 0.29
CA PHE A 9 -7.31 -5.52 -0.04
C PHE A 9 -6.50 -5.15 1.22
N VAL A 10 -7.13 -4.52 2.22
CA VAL A 10 -6.46 -4.16 3.48
C VAL A 10 -6.09 -5.40 4.30
N ASP A 11 -6.96 -6.40 4.35
CA ASP A 11 -6.68 -7.67 5.04
C ASP A 11 -5.43 -8.34 4.43
N HIS A 12 -5.27 -8.32 3.11
CA HIS A 12 -4.09 -8.84 2.43
C HIS A 12 -2.78 -8.15 2.89
N ILE A 13 -2.81 -6.84 3.15
CA ILE A 13 -1.64 -6.12 3.69
C ILE A 13 -1.27 -6.65 5.10
N HIS A 14 -2.27 -6.93 5.94
CA HIS A 14 -2.02 -7.50 7.27
C HIS A 14 -1.41 -8.91 7.23
N TYR A 15 -1.60 -9.65 6.14
CA TYR A 15 -1.04 -10.99 5.95
C TYR A 15 0.32 -11.00 5.23
N GLY A 16 0.83 -9.83 4.82
CA GLY A 16 2.11 -9.73 4.10
C GLY A 16 2.00 -10.17 2.64
N ASP A 17 0.87 -9.90 2.00
CA ASP A 17 0.73 -10.15 0.57
C ASP A 17 1.25 -8.96 -0.24
N GLU A 18 1.94 -9.28 -1.34
CA GLU A 18 2.34 -8.32 -2.36
C GLU A 18 1.12 -7.88 -3.19
N LEU A 19 0.91 -6.57 -3.35
CA LEU A 19 -0.28 -6.02 -4.00
C LEU A 19 0.07 -4.98 -5.07
N TRP A 20 -0.56 -5.10 -6.23
CA TRP A 20 -0.51 -4.10 -7.31
C TRP A 20 -1.83 -3.35 -7.45
N PHE A 21 -1.75 -2.03 -7.51
CA PHE A 21 -2.92 -1.20 -7.75
C PHE A 21 -2.62 -0.01 -8.66
N LEU A 22 -3.67 0.54 -9.26
CA LEU A 22 -3.62 1.73 -10.12
C LEU A 22 -4.39 2.86 -9.46
N TYR A 23 -3.77 4.04 -9.41
CA TYR A 23 -4.43 5.29 -9.03
C TYR A 23 -3.94 6.42 -9.92
N ASN A 24 -4.87 7.21 -10.46
CA ASN A 24 -4.58 8.36 -11.33
C ASN A 24 -3.58 8.07 -12.47
N GLY A 25 -3.69 6.89 -13.09
CA GLY A 25 -2.80 6.45 -14.17
C GLY A 25 -1.40 6.01 -13.75
N THR A 26 -1.05 6.09 -12.46
CA THR A 26 0.19 5.56 -11.90
C THR A 26 -0.05 4.14 -11.36
N LYS A 27 0.84 3.20 -11.70
CA LYS A 27 0.87 1.86 -11.13
C LYS A 27 1.69 1.89 -9.84
N TYR A 28 1.19 1.22 -8.82
CA TYR A 28 1.82 1.11 -7.52
C TYR A 28 2.07 -0.36 -7.20
N PHE A 29 3.17 -0.63 -6.53
CA PHE A 29 3.52 -1.94 -5.99
C PHE A 29 3.72 -1.80 -4.48
N LEU A 30 2.97 -2.55 -3.70
CA LEU A 30 3.07 -2.62 -2.26
C LEU A 30 3.62 -4.00 -1.90
N GLU A 31 4.74 -4.04 -1.19
CA GLU A 31 5.36 -5.27 -0.69
C GLU A 31 5.78 -5.09 0.76
N ASP A 32 6.06 -6.20 1.41
CA ASP A 32 6.57 -6.23 2.76
C ASP A 32 8.02 -6.73 2.85
N TRP A 33 8.69 -6.36 3.93
CA TRP A 33 10.04 -6.79 4.25
C TRP A 33 10.20 -7.10 5.72
N ILE A 34 11.10 -8.02 6.05
CA ILE A 34 11.56 -8.23 7.42
C ILE A 34 13.00 -7.75 7.52
N GLU A 35 13.23 -6.68 8.28
CA GLU A 35 14.58 -6.16 8.57
C GLU A 35 14.81 -6.12 10.08
N ASN A 36 15.81 -6.86 10.57
CA ASN A 36 16.16 -6.93 12.00
C ASN A 36 14.95 -7.25 12.91
N ASP A 37 14.16 -8.26 12.53
CA ASP A 37 12.92 -8.67 13.22
C ASP A 37 11.83 -7.59 13.26
N ILE A 38 11.92 -6.54 12.44
CA ILE A 38 10.86 -5.54 12.25
C ILE A 38 10.19 -5.77 10.91
N LEU A 39 8.86 -5.83 10.94
CA LEU A 39 8.01 -5.88 9.75
C LEU A 39 7.91 -4.48 9.15
N GLU A 40 8.37 -4.33 7.92
CA GLU A 40 8.30 -3.10 7.13
C GLU A 40 7.32 -3.26 5.97
N LEU A 41 6.72 -2.14 5.59
CA LEU A 41 5.86 -2.04 4.41
C LEU A 41 6.46 -1.01 3.46
N VAL A 42 6.56 -1.35 2.17
CA VAL A 42 7.17 -0.50 1.15
C VAL A 42 6.23 -0.34 -0.03
N LEU A 43 5.97 0.91 -0.41
CA LEU A 43 5.17 1.26 -1.59
C LEU A 43 6.05 1.94 -2.63
N TYR A 44 6.03 1.42 -3.85
CA TYR A 44 6.74 1.99 -5.00
C TYR A 44 5.76 2.65 -5.97
N GLU A 45 6.05 3.88 -6.39
CA GLU A 45 5.42 4.48 -7.57
C GLU A 45 6.13 3.97 -8.84
N MET A 46 5.46 3.12 -9.62
CA MET A 46 6.05 2.43 -10.77
C MET A 46 6.03 3.30 -12.02
N LYS A 47 6.80 4.41 -11.98
CA LYS A 47 7.01 5.37 -13.06
C LYS A 47 8.42 5.96 -13.01
N GLU A 48 8.82 6.64 -14.08
CA GLU A 48 10.07 7.38 -14.10
C GLU A 48 10.07 8.47 -13.01
N ASN A 49 11.14 8.52 -12.21
CA ASN A 49 11.25 9.38 -11.01
C ASN A 49 10.12 9.16 -9.99
N GLY A 50 9.60 7.93 -9.92
CA GLY A 50 8.72 7.49 -8.85
C GLY A 50 9.38 7.62 -7.47
N LYS A 51 8.53 7.68 -6.45
CA LYS A 51 8.95 7.72 -5.05
C LYS A 51 8.71 6.37 -4.41
N ASP A 52 9.50 6.11 -3.38
CA ASP A 52 9.34 4.96 -2.52
C ASP A 52 8.94 5.47 -1.14
N TYR A 53 7.94 4.84 -0.54
CA TYR A 53 7.46 5.15 0.79
C TYR A 53 7.66 3.93 1.66
N LYS A 54 8.12 4.13 2.90
CA LYS A 54 8.43 3.05 3.83
C LYS A 54 7.83 3.34 5.18
N TRP A 55 7.18 2.35 5.75
CA TRP A 55 6.66 2.38 7.11
C TRP A 55 7.28 1.23 7.90
N LYS A 56 7.56 1.48 9.18
CA LYS A 56 8.17 0.49 10.08
C LYS A 56 7.14 0.10 11.14
N GLY A 57 6.77 -1.16 11.16
CA GLY A 57 5.89 -1.73 12.18
C GLY A 57 6.69 -2.19 13.39
N ASP A 58 6.30 -3.35 13.91
CA ASP A 58 7.00 -4.04 14.98
C ASP A 58 7.32 -5.48 14.58
N ASN A 59 7.65 -6.33 15.55
CA ASN A 59 8.00 -7.72 15.32
C ASN A 59 6.81 -8.67 15.12
N ASN A 60 5.59 -8.17 15.24
CA ASN A 60 4.35 -8.95 15.15
C ASN A 60 3.33 -8.35 14.16
N ASN A 61 3.40 -7.05 13.86
CA ASN A 61 2.40 -6.35 13.07
C ASN A 61 3.06 -5.48 11.98
N TYR A 62 2.56 -5.64 10.74
CA TYR A 62 2.85 -4.69 9.67
C TYR A 62 2.24 -3.30 9.99
N PRO A 63 2.91 -2.21 9.58
CA PRO A 63 2.47 -0.84 9.81
C PRO A 63 1.35 -0.41 8.84
N VAL A 64 0.28 -1.19 8.78
CA VAL A 64 -0.82 -1.00 7.82
C VAL A 64 -1.52 0.35 8.03
N GLU A 65 -1.81 0.71 9.28
CA GLU A 65 -2.46 1.99 9.60
C GLU A 65 -1.60 3.21 9.25
N ASP A 66 -0.27 3.09 9.33
CA ASP A 66 0.62 4.17 8.92
C ASP A 66 0.51 4.41 7.42
N PHE A 67 0.54 3.34 6.61
CA PHE A 67 0.28 3.45 5.16
C PHE A 67 -1.11 4.03 4.86
N LEU A 68 -2.16 3.53 5.53
CA LEU A 68 -3.54 3.92 5.25
C LEU A 68 -3.83 5.39 5.61
N SER A 69 -3.12 5.93 6.60
CA SER A 69 -3.28 7.30 7.09
C SER A 69 -2.29 8.30 6.51
N ASP A 70 -1.21 7.85 5.86
CA ASP A 70 -0.22 8.74 5.24
C ASP A 70 -0.80 9.47 4.02
N ARG A 71 -0.40 10.73 3.84
CA ARG A 71 -0.97 11.65 2.84
C ARG A 71 -0.15 11.71 1.57
N ILE A 72 0.20 10.54 1.05
CA ILE A 72 1.15 10.38 -0.06
C ILE A 72 0.52 10.50 -1.44
N PHE A 73 -0.81 10.43 -1.54
CA PHE A 73 -1.54 10.49 -2.81
C PHE A 73 -2.03 11.90 -3.10
N ASP A 74 -1.14 12.78 -3.59
CA ASP A 74 -1.43 14.21 -3.81
C ASP A 74 -1.96 14.92 -2.55
N GLY A 75 -1.42 14.56 -1.37
CA GLY A 75 -1.86 15.08 -0.08
C GLY A 75 -3.11 14.41 0.49
N LYS A 76 -3.58 13.32 -0.13
CA LYS A 76 -4.71 12.51 0.35
C LYS A 76 -4.25 11.19 0.95
N THR A 77 -5.05 10.67 1.87
CA THR A 77 -4.87 9.32 2.44
C THR A 77 -5.38 8.23 1.50
N PHE A 78 -5.04 6.97 1.77
CA PHE A 78 -5.59 5.83 1.04
C PHE A 78 -7.13 5.84 1.07
N TRP A 79 -7.74 6.07 2.23
CA TRP A 79 -9.19 6.09 2.40
C TRP A 79 -9.88 7.18 1.59
N GLU A 80 -9.23 8.34 1.40
CA GLU A 80 -9.78 9.42 0.58
C GLU A 80 -9.76 9.10 -0.92
N ILE A 81 -8.90 8.18 -1.36
CA ILE A 81 -8.76 7.79 -2.77
C ILE A 81 -9.26 6.39 -3.10
N GLU A 82 -9.67 5.60 -2.10
CA GLU A 82 -9.91 4.16 -2.25
C GLU A 82 -10.95 3.84 -3.33
N ASN A 83 -11.96 4.70 -3.52
CA ASN A 83 -12.96 4.56 -4.58
C ASN A 83 -12.43 4.77 -6.00
N ASP A 84 -11.31 5.46 -6.15
CA ASP A 84 -10.66 5.70 -7.44
C ASP A 84 -9.60 4.65 -7.78
N ILE A 85 -9.08 3.93 -6.77
CA ILE A 85 -8.09 2.86 -6.93
C ILE A 85 -8.70 1.69 -7.70
N THR A 86 -7.92 1.13 -8.63
CA THR A 86 -8.20 -0.17 -9.27
C THR A 86 -7.20 -1.19 -8.78
N TRP A 87 -7.68 -2.26 -8.14
CA TRP A 87 -6.85 -3.41 -7.79
C TRP A 87 -6.54 -4.21 -9.07
N VAL A 88 -5.28 -4.57 -9.28
CA VAL A 88 -4.80 -5.17 -10.54
C VAL A 88 -4.60 -6.69 -10.44
N ASP A 89 -4.46 -7.25 -9.24
CA ASP A 89 -4.18 -8.68 -9.03
C ASP A 89 -5.41 -9.51 -8.62
N CYS A 90 -6.62 -8.94 -8.73
CA CYS A 90 -7.88 -9.59 -8.39
C CYS A 90 -8.39 -10.57 -9.46
#